data_AF-A0A4S8YRM4-F1
#
_entry.id   AF-A0A4S8YRM4-F1
#
_cell.length_a   1.000
_cell.length_b   1.000
_cell.length_c   1.000
_cell.angle_alpha   90.00
_cell.angle_beta   90.00
_cell.angle_gamma   90.00
#
_symmetry.space_group_name_H-M   'P 1'
#
loop_
_entity.id
_entity.type
_entity.pdbx_description
1 polymer ?
#
loop_
_entity_poly.entity_id
_entity_poly.type
_entity_poly.pdbx_seq_one_letter_code
_entity_poly.pdbx_strand_id
1 'polypeptide(L)'
;MSDATWVPLFVTAKVPVELVNKILEHGEAQQRNDPDDLFPNRWVLVQDPEQSTFSTPTKPPVHSFTSGFVNASAESLKVFVASKFGEQGLASNGRSDWIADDAFAVIDERTARDNSILFYVQQYVDTIRQAEVRKAWGKDITVDKLLLKYAGVDSNEMPSDEEVRKFAQELKNENGSFVVDPELGDLEKVKAQLDSWLSKEKGDVRPVWMEVRLDAVNAIKFTVGIWHIGLDEALINHHDEFDEHGVMCR
;
A
#
# COMPACT_ATOMS: atom_id res chain seq x y z
N MET A 1 5.45 9.68 -3.22
CA MET A 1 5.39 8.62 -4.26
C MET A 1 6.19 9.13 -5.44
N SER A 2 6.83 8.23 -6.17
CA SER A 2 7.74 8.55 -7.27
C SER A 2 7.02 9.34 -8.38
N ASP A 3 7.77 10.14 -9.14
CA ASP A 3 7.27 10.83 -10.33
C ASP A 3 7.05 9.89 -11.54
N ALA A 4 6.94 8.56 -11.28
CA ALA A 4 6.76 7.56 -12.32
C ALA A 4 5.48 7.79 -13.12
N THR A 5 5.59 7.68 -14.44
CA THR A 5 4.43 7.79 -15.33
C THR A 5 3.64 6.48 -15.38
N TRP A 6 4.29 5.32 -15.21
CA TRP A 6 3.67 4.03 -15.47
C TRP A 6 3.56 3.14 -14.23
N VAL A 7 2.50 2.33 -14.15
CA VAL A 7 2.29 1.34 -13.08
C VAL A 7 2.34 -0.07 -13.65
N PRO A 8 3.21 -0.94 -13.10
CA PRO A 8 3.23 -2.32 -13.51
C PRO A 8 1.95 -3.04 -13.04
N LEU A 9 1.35 -3.79 -13.95
CA LEU A 9 0.18 -4.64 -13.75
C LEU A 9 0.61 -6.10 -13.93
N PHE A 10 0.49 -6.88 -12.86
CA PHE A 10 0.85 -8.29 -12.83
C PHE A 10 -0.38 -9.18 -12.88
N VAL A 11 -0.23 -10.39 -13.42
CA VAL A 11 -1.26 -11.43 -13.40
C VAL A 11 -0.73 -12.61 -12.59
N THR A 12 -1.21 -12.78 -11.36
CA THR A 12 -0.73 -13.82 -10.45
C THR A 12 -1.61 -15.07 -10.42
N ALA A 13 -2.76 -15.01 -11.08
CA ALA A 13 -3.70 -16.11 -11.16
C ALA A 13 -3.85 -16.64 -12.59
N LYS A 14 -4.30 -17.89 -12.72
CA LYS A 14 -4.65 -18.49 -14.01
C LYS A 14 -6.01 -17.96 -14.46
N VAL A 15 -6.02 -16.78 -15.07
CA VAL A 15 -7.22 -16.12 -15.58
C VAL A 15 -7.25 -16.11 -17.11
N PRO A 16 -8.44 -16.08 -17.73
CA PRO A 16 -8.58 -15.89 -19.17
C PRO A 16 -8.01 -14.54 -19.62
N VAL A 17 -7.46 -14.47 -20.84
CA VAL A 17 -6.91 -13.23 -21.41
C VAL A 17 -7.99 -12.16 -21.56
N GLU A 18 -9.24 -12.57 -21.76
CA GLU A 18 -10.41 -11.72 -21.83
C GLU A 18 -10.61 -10.93 -20.53
N LEU A 19 -10.28 -11.51 -19.37
CA LEU A 19 -10.34 -10.78 -18.10
C LEU A 19 -9.24 -9.73 -18.03
N VAL A 20 -8.00 -10.05 -18.47
CA VAL A 20 -6.89 -9.09 -18.51
C VAL A 20 -7.21 -7.93 -19.45
N ASN A 21 -7.74 -8.23 -20.64
CA ASN A 21 -8.16 -7.24 -21.63
C ASN A 21 -9.23 -6.32 -21.06
N LYS A 22 -10.21 -6.87 -20.35
CA LYS A 22 -11.26 -6.07 -19.70
C LYS A 22 -10.69 -5.03 -18.72
N ILE A 23 -9.68 -5.38 -17.92
CA ILE A 23 -9.03 -4.42 -16.99
C ILE A 23 -8.31 -3.31 -17.76
N LEU A 24 -7.56 -3.66 -18.82
CA LEU A 24 -6.86 -2.69 -19.66
C LEU A 24 -7.84 -1.76 -20.38
N GLU A 25 -8.94 -2.30 -20.90
CA GLU A 25 -10.03 -1.56 -21.56
C GLU A 25 -10.74 -0.61 -20.61
N HIS A 26 -10.91 -0.97 -19.33
CA HIS A 26 -11.44 -0.04 -18.31
C HIS A 26 -10.53 1.18 -18.13
N GLY A 27 -9.20 0.97 -18.08
CA GLY A 27 -8.24 2.08 -18.02
C GLY A 27 -8.31 2.98 -19.25
N GLU A 28 -8.38 2.40 -20.44
CA GLU A 28 -8.56 3.18 -21.68
C GLU A 28 -9.90 3.95 -21.70
N ALA A 29 -10.97 3.33 -21.22
CA ALA A 29 -12.29 3.97 -21.18
C ALA A 29 -12.32 5.14 -20.20
N GLN A 30 -11.69 5.01 -19.03
CA GLN A 30 -11.56 6.12 -18.07
C GLN A 30 -10.82 7.30 -18.70
N GLN A 31 -9.65 7.07 -19.31
CA GLN A 31 -8.90 8.13 -19.97
C GLN A 31 -9.70 8.77 -21.11
N ARG A 32 -10.39 7.99 -21.95
CA ARG A 32 -11.22 8.55 -23.04
C ARG A 32 -12.36 9.44 -22.55
N ASN A 33 -12.87 9.17 -21.35
CA ASN A 33 -13.99 9.91 -20.76
C ASN A 33 -13.53 11.07 -19.86
N ASP A 34 -12.22 11.32 -19.80
CA ASP A 34 -11.62 12.39 -19.01
C ASP A 34 -11.12 13.53 -19.91
N PRO A 35 -11.93 14.59 -20.11
CA PRO A 35 -11.61 15.66 -21.05
C PRO A 35 -10.38 16.48 -20.65
N ASP A 36 -10.00 16.44 -19.38
CA ASP A 36 -8.91 17.23 -18.80
C ASP A 36 -7.62 16.40 -18.63
N ASP A 37 -7.63 15.11 -19.01
CA ASP A 37 -6.49 14.16 -18.91
C ASP A 37 -5.86 14.11 -17.49
N LEU A 38 -6.71 14.25 -16.47
CA LEU A 38 -6.38 14.14 -15.05
C LEU A 38 -6.09 12.69 -14.62
N PHE A 39 -6.67 11.72 -15.34
CA PHE A 39 -6.66 10.29 -15.06
C PHE A 39 -6.07 9.51 -16.25
N PRO A 40 -4.80 9.76 -16.62
CA PRO A 40 -4.19 9.06 -17.75
C PRO A 40 -4.12 7.56 -17.46
N ASN A 41 -4.34 6.71 -18.47
CA ASN A 41 -4.14 5.27 -18.31
C ASN A 41 -2.65 4.98 -18.14
N ARG A 42 -2.26 4.46 -16.97
CA ARG A 42 -0.85 4.19 -16.62
C ARG A 42 -0.49 2.72 -16.62
N TRP A 43 -1.40 1.82 -16.99
CA TRP A 43 -1.14 0.38 -16.89
C TRP A 43 -0.06 -0.10 -17.85
N VAL A 44 0.89 -0.86 -17.31
CA VAL A 44 1.90 -1.61 -18.06
C VAL A 44 1.83 -3.08 -17.65
N LEU A 45 1.33 -3.93 -18.52
CA LEU A 45 1.28 -5.37 -18.27
C LEU A 45 2.70 -5.94 -18.30
N VAL A 46 3.10 -6.54 -17.19
CA VAL A 46 4.36 -7.29 -17.07
C VAL A 46 4.03 -8.77 -17.18
N GLN A 47 4.33 -9.37 -18.32
CA GLN A 47 3.93 -10.73 -18.64
C GLN A 47 4.93 -11.75 -18.12
N ASP A 48 6.23 -11.43 -18.14
CA ASP A 48 7.32 -12.34 -17.80
C ASP A 48 8.44 -11.62 -16.99
N PRO A 49 9.09 -12.28 -16.01
CA PRO A 49 10.22 -11.70 -15.27
C PRO A 49 11.42 -11.26 -16.12
N GLU A 50 11.62 -11.89 -17.28
CA GLU A 50 12.72 -11.60 -18.21
C GLU A 50 12.30 -10.61 -19.32
N GLN A 51 11.08 -10.07 -19.24
CA GLN A 51 10.59 -9.07 -20.19
C GLN A 51 11.46 -7.80 -20.13
N SER A 52 11.96 -7.39 -21.29
CA SER A 52 12.82 -6.20 -21.43
C SER A 52 12.19 -5.08 -22.25
N THR A 53 11.07 -5.36 -22.92
CA THR A 53 10.32 -4.39 -23.72
C THR A 53 8.90 -4.27 -23.21
N PHE A 54 8.37 -3.05 -23.20
CA PHE A 54 7.10 -2.72 -22.58
C PHE A 54 6.28 -1.82 -23.50
N SER A 55 4.96 -2.03 -23.51
CA SER A 55 4.01 -1.12 -24.13
C SER A 55 3.46 -0.18 -23.07
N THR A 56 3.56 1.13 -23.31
CA THR A 56 3.22 2.18 -22.38
C THR A 56 2.22 3.18 -23.01
N PRO A 57 0.94 3.22 -22.57
CA PRO A 57 0.28 2.18 -21.78
C PRO A 57 0.21 0.86 -22.58
N THR A 58 -0.09 -0.23 -21.89
CA THR A 58 -0.26 -1.51 -22.56
C THR A 58 -1.57 -1.58 -23.33
N LYS A 59 -1.48 -1.98 -24.60
CA LYS A 59 -2.65 -2.38 -25.39
C LYS A 59 -3.10 -3.79 -25.02
N PRO A 60 -4.42 -4.08 -24.99
CA PRO A 60 -4.94 -5.41 -24.72
C PRO A 60 -4.26 -6.50 -25.59
N PRO A 61 -3.72 -7.57 -24.99
CA PRO A 61 -3.18 -8.71 -25.73
C PRO A 61 -4.18 -9.33 -26.71
N VAL A 62 -3.72 -9.60 -27.94
CA VAL A 62 -4.52 -10.27 -28.99
C VAL A 62 -4.52 -11.80 -28.81
N HIS A 63 -3.45 -12.34 -28.23
CA HIS A 63 -3.28 -13.78 -28.02
C HIS A 63 -3.27 -14.11 -26.53
N SER A 64 -3.78 -15.30 -26.20
CA SER A 64 -3.65 -15.85 -24.87
C SER A 64 -2.17 -16.00 -24.49
N PHE A 65 -1.85 -15.69 -23.24
CA PHE A 65 -0.52 -15.88 -22.67
C PHE A 65 -0.63 -16.51 -21.29
N THR A 66 0.45 -17.15 -20.83
CA THR A 66 0.59 -17.55 -19.43
C THR A 66 1.55 -16.57 -18.78
N SER A 67 1.14 -15.92 -17.69
CA SER A 67 2.04 -15.02 -16.99
C SER A 67 3.14 -15.81 -16.28
N GLY A 68 4.38 -15.31 -16.34
CA GLY A 68 5.50 -15.82 -15.56
C GLY A 68 5.37 -15.53 -14.05
N PHE A 69 4.35 -14.77 -13.63
CA PHE A 69 4.09 -14.41 -12.24
C PHE A 69 2.95 -15.22 -11.61
N VAL A 70 2.45 -16.28 -12.27
CA VAL A 70 1.43 -17.16 -11.67
C VAL A 70 1.95 -17.73 -10.35
N ASN A 71 1.15 -17.57 -9.28
CA ASN A 71 1.48 -17.89 -7.89
C ASN A 71 2.59 -17.05 -7.24
N ALA A 72 3.02 -15.94 -7.85
CA ALA A 72 3.94 -15.01 -7.21
C ALA A 72 3.30 -14.42 -5.94
N SER A 73 4.05 -14.40 -4.84
CA SER A 73 3.62 -13.78 -3.59
C SER A 73 3.78 -12.27 -3.65
N ALA A 74 3.02 -11.54 -2.83
CA ALA A 74 3.17 -10.09 -2.68
C ALA A 74 4.63 -9.71 -2.36
N GLU A 75 5.31 -10.43 -1.47
CA GLU A 75 6.70 -10.17 -1.13
C GLU A 75 7.65 -10.35 -2.32
N SER A 76 7.44 -11.39 -3.14
CA SER A 76 8.26 -11.59 -4.34
C SER A 76 8.06 -10.48 -5.37
N LEU A 77 6.83 -9.96 -5.51
CA LEU A 77 6.51 -8.84 -6.41
C LEU A 77 7.11 -7.52 -5.90
N LYS A 78 7.02 -7.24 -4.59
CA LYS A 78 7.65 -6.06 -3.96
C LYS A 78 9.15 -6.02 -4.24
N VAL A 79 9.84 -7.16 -4.05
CA VAL A 79 11.28 -7.28 -4.35
C VAL A 79 11.57 -7.14 -5.84
N PHE A 80 10.75 -7.77 -6.70
CA PHE A 80 10.91 -7.67 -8.15
C PHE A 80 10.78 -6.22 -8.63
N VAL A 81 9.69 -5.54 -8.24
CA VAL A 81 9.40 -4.15 -8.61
C VAL A 81 10.53 -3.22 -8.18
N ALA A 82 10.95 -3.30 -6.91
CA ALA A 82 12.04 -2.47 -6.38
C ALA A 82 13.42 -2.75 -7.01
N SER A 83 13.63 -3.94 -7.61
CA SER A 83 14.93 -4.30 -8.21
C SER A 83 14.99 -4.11 -9.72
N LYS A 84 13.84 -4.00 -10.40
CA LYS A 84 13.76 -3.98 -11.88
C LYS A 84 13.31 -2.64 -12.43
N PHE A 85 12.52 -1.88 -11.69
CA PHE A 85 11.90 -0.64 -12.18
C PHE A 85 12.49 0.59 -11.49
N GLY A 86 11.86 1.76 -11.68
CA GLY A 86 12.35 3.05 -11.20
C GLY A 86 13.15 3.83 -12.24
N GLU A 87 13.68 4.97 -11.82
CA GLU A 87 14.34 5.95 -12.70
C GLU A 87 15.54 5.38 -13.48
N GLN A 88 16.22 4.38 -12.93
CA GLN A 88 17.36 3.70 -13.57
C GLN A 88 17.04 2.25 -13.98
N GLY A 89 15.76 1.87 -13.91
CA GLY A 89 15.29 0.53 -14.18
C GLY A 89 14.96 0.27 -15.65
N LEU A 90 14.33 -0.88 -15.88
CA LEU A 90 13.78 -1.27 -17.17
C LEU A 90 12.73 -0.25 -17.64
N ALA A 91 12.67 -0.05 -18.95
CA ALA A 91 11.81 0.95 -19.62
C ALA A 91 12.07 2.42 -19.21
N SER A 92 13.14 2.73 -18.47
CA SER A 92 13.54 4.12 -18.25
C SER A 92 14.19 4.72 -19.51
N ASN A 93 13.84 5.97 -19.81
CA ASN A 93 14.45 6.76 -20.88
C ASN A 93 15.23 7.99 -20.37
N GLY A 94 15.50 8.07 -19.06
CA GLY A 94 16.25 9.18 -18.44
C GLY A 94 15.44 10.48 -18.23
N ARG A 95 14.10 10.42 -18.29
CA ARG A 95 13.13 11.44 -17.84
C ARG A 95 12.10 10.77 -16.93
N SER A 96 11.14 11.52 -16.34
CA SER A 96 9.99 11.05 -15.52
C SER A 96 9.05 10.01 -16.18
N ASP A 97 9.48 9.36 -17.25
CA ASP A 97 8.76 8.40 -18.06
C ASP A 97 9.31 6.98 -17.82
N TRP A 98 9.19 6.51 -16.58
CA TRP A 98 9.60 5.16 -16.14
C TRP A 98 8.45 4.42 -15.46
N ILE A 99 8.61 3.10 -15.31
CA ILE A 99 7.71 2.22 -14.55
C ILE A 99 8.00 2.38 -13.05
N ALA A 100 6.96 2.55 -12.24
CA ALA A 100 7.06 2.72 -10.80
C ALA A 100 7.77 1.54 -10.12
N ASP A 101 8.68 1.85 -9.20
CA ASP A 101 9.33 0.93 -8.26
C ASP A 101 8.68 0.96 -6.86
N ASP A 102 7.73 1.86 -6.65
CA ASP A 102 7.02 2.09 -5.39
C ASP A 102 5.50 1.82 -5.50
N ALA A 103 5.01 1.32 -6.63
CA ALA A 103 3.61 0.95 -6.80
C ALA A 103 3.44 -0.18 -7.82
N PHE A 104 2.43 -1.03 -7.62
CA PHE A 104 2.03 -2.04 -8.61
C PHE A 104 0.59 -2.52 -8.40
N ALA A 105 -0.02 -3.03 -9.47
CA ALA A 105 -1.34 -3.65 -9.41
C ALA A 105 -1.27 -5.15 -9.75
N VAL A 106 -2.26 -5.90 -9.26
CA VAL A 106 -2.35 -7.35 -9.41
C VAL A 106 -3.76 -7.76 -9.82
N ILE A 107 -3.83 -8.51 -10.92
CA ILE A 107 -4.97 -9.34 -11.29
C ILE A 107 -4.77 -10.72 -10.64
N ASP A 108 -5.60 -11.02 -9.64
CA ASP A 108 -5.55 -12.23 -8.85
C ASP A 108 -6.81 -13.11 -9.07
N GLU A 109 -6.94 -14.20 -8.30
CA GLU A 109 -8.08 -15.10 -8.40
C GLU A 109 -9.40 -14.41 -8.01
N ARG A 110 -9.35 -13.39 -7.16
CA ARG A 110 -10.53 -12.66 -6.71
C ARG A 110 -11.02 -11.69 -7.80
N THR A 111 -10.15 -11.20 -8.69
CA THR A 111 -10.56 -10.34 -9.83
C THR A 111 -11.62 -11.00 -10.71
N ALA A 112 -11.57 -12.31 -10.92
CA ALA A 112 -12.57 -13.03 -11.70
C ALA A 112 -13.95 -13.10 -11.02
N ARG A 113 -14.00 -12.93 -9.69
CA ARG A 113 -15.22 -13.05 -8.87
C ARG A 113 -15.96 -11.74 -8.72
N ASP A 114 -15.24 -10.65 -8.50
CA ASP A 114 -15.83 -9.35 -8.15
C ASP A 114 -15.28 -8.17 -8.95
N ASN A 115 -14.53 -8.42 -10.03
CA ASN A 115 -14.01 -7.40 -10.94
C ASN A 115 -13.19 -6.31 -10.24
N SER A 116 -12.49 -6.63 -9.15
CA SER A 116 -11.53 -5.71 -8.53
C SER A 116 -10.09 -6.22 -8.61
N ILE A 117 -9.15 -5.29 -8.57
CA ILE A 117 -7.70 -5.54 -8.61
C ILE A 117 -7.08 -5.17 -7.27
N LEU A 118 -5.99 -5.84 -6.91
CA LEU A 118 -5.22 -5.47 -5.73
C LEU A 118 -4.17 -4.45 -6.13
N PHE A 119 -4.08 -3.34 -5.42
CA PHE A 119 -3.12 -2.28 -5.65
C PHE A 119 -2.21 -2.13 -4.45
N TYR A 120 -0.91 -2.10 -4.71
CA TYR A 120 0.14 -1.94 -3.73
C TYR A 120 0.83 -0.60 -3.95
N VAL A 121 1.12 0.09 -2.86
CA VAL A 121 1.92 1.31 -2.89
C VAL A 121 2.85 1.34 -1.68
N GLN A 122 4.08 1.76 -1.90
CA GLN A 122 5.05 2.02 -0.86
C GLN A 122 4.94 3.48 -0.45
N GLN A 123 4.72 3.71 0.84
CA GLN A 123 4.62 5.05 1.41
C GLN A 123 5.56 5.18 2.60
N TYR A 124 6.05 6.41 2.80
CA TYR A 124 6.83 6.76 3.97
C TYR A 124 5.88 7.19 5.08
N VAL A 125 5.69 6.31 6.06
CA VAL A 125 4.78 6.54 7.19
C VAL A 125 5.51 6.22 8.49
N ASP A 126 5.12 6.91 9.56
CA ASP A 126 5.60 6.60 10.90
C ASP A 126 4.82 5.42 11.52
N THR A 127 5.25 4.97 12.70
CA THR A 127 4.63 3.84 13.40
C THR A 127 3.19 4.12 13.86
N ILE A 128 2.87 5.39 14.17
CA ILE A 128 1.54 5.80 14.62
C ILE A 128 0.58 5.66 13.45
N ARG A 129 0.97 6.18 12.28
CA ARG A 129 0.15 6.14 11.08
C ARG A 129 -0.13 4.70 10.62
N GLN A 130 0.87 3.83 10.74
CA GLN A 130 0.66 2.39 10.48
C GLN A 130 -0.34 1.76 11.45
N ALA A 131 -0.31 2.14 12.74
CA ALA A 131 -1.27 1.67 13.74
C ALA A 131 -2.67 2.21 13.46
N GLU A 132 -2.80 3.47 13.05
CA GLU A 132 -4.09 4.06 12.63
C GLU A 132 -4.69 3.27 11.47
N VAL A 133 -3.91 2.96 10.41
CA VAL A 133 -4.39 2.14 9.27
C VAL A 133 -4.88 0.77 9.75
N ARG A 134 -4.10 0.09 10.62
CA ARG A 134 -4.51 -1.22 11.15
C ARG A 134 -5.82 -1.13 11.93
N LYS A 135 -5.96 -0.11 12.77
CA LYS A 135 -7.18 0.14 13.55
C LYS A 135 -8.39 0.41 12.67
N ALA A 136 -8.21 1.28 11.66
CA ALA A 136 -9.26 1.68 10.73
C ALA A 136 -9.90 0.45 10.03
N TRP A 137 -9.11 -0.61 9.85
CA TRP A 137 -9.52 -1.87 9.21
C TRP A 137 -9.75 -3.04 10.17
N GLY A 138 -9.80 -2.79 11.48
CA GLY A 138 -10.04 -3.82 12.50
C GLY A 138 -8.95 -4.89 12.57
N LYS A 139 -7.72 -4.55 12.16
CA LYS A 139 -6.52 -5.40 12.19
C LYS A 139 -5.52 -4.95 13.27
N ASP A 140 -5.90 -4.02 14.14
CA ASP A 140 -5.08 -3.52 15.22
C ASP A 140 -4.85 -4.58 16.30
N ILE A 141 -3.60 -4.65 16.76
CA ILE A 141 -3.19 -5.51 17.87
C ILE A 141 -3.10 -4.72 19.17
N THR A 142 -2.80 -5.39 20.28
CA THR A 142 -2.72 -4.76 21.61
C THR A 142 -1.75 -3.58 21.64
N VAL A 143 -0.58 -3.70 21.01
CA VAL A 143 0.42 -2.62 20.97
C VAL A 143 -0.09 -1.42 20.18
N ASP A 144 -0.86 -1.61 19.10
CA ASP A 144 -1.45 -0.51 18.31
C ASP A 144 -2.42 0.31 19.16
N LYS A 145 -3.34 -0.36 19.87
CA LYS A 145 -4.33 0.29 20.74
C LYS A 145 -3.65 1.12 21.83
N LEU A 146 -2.61 0.56 22.45
CA LEU A 146 -1.84 1.24 23.49
C LEU A 146 -1.03 2.41 22.92
N LEU A 147 -0.41 2.24 21.75
CA LEU A 147 0.32 3.28 21.04
C LEU A 147 -0.60 4.46 20.69
N LEU A 148 -1.76 4.20 20.06
CA LEU A 148 -2.69 5.25 19.65
C LEU A 148 -3.26 6.02 20.84
N LYS A 149 -3.54 5.32 21.95
CA LYS A 149 -3.94 5.97 23.21
C LYS A 149 -2.82 6.81 23.80
N TYR A 150 -1.61 6.26 23.89
CA TYR A 150 -0.44 6.96 24.45
C TYR A 150 -0.03 8.18 23.60
N ALA A 151 -0.12 8.06 22.28
CA ALA A 151 0.17 9.14 21.34
C ALA A 151 -0.90 10.24 21.31
N GLY A 152 -2.04 10.04 21.96
CA GLY A 152 -3.15 10.99 22.03
C GLY A 152 -3.99 11.05 20.75
N VAL A 153 -3.97 10.00 19.92
CA VAL A 153 -4.78 9.91 18.68
C VAL A 153 -6.22 9.53 19.01
N ASP A 154 -6.40 8.56 19.90
CA ASP A 154 -7.69 7.90 20.14
C ASP A 154 -8.56 8.55 21.22
N SER A 155 -7.99 9.38 22.10
CA SER A 155 -8.71 9.87 23.27
C SER A 155 -8.23 11.22 23.79
N ASN A 156 -9.19 11.99 24.30
CA ASN A 156 -8.92 13.11 25.20
C ASN A 156 -8.50 12.63 26.61
N GLU A 157 -8.58 11.32 26.87
CA GLU A 157 -8.17 10.70 28.13
C GLU A 157 -6.74 10.17 28.04
N MET A 158 -5.93 10.49 29.05
CA MET A 158 -4.57 9.97 29.18
C MET A 158 -4.59 8.46 29.51
N PRO A 159 -3.60 7.68 29.04
CA PRO A 159 -3.46 6.29 29.45
C PRO A 159 -3.27 6.19 30.97
N SER A 160 -3.92 5.19 31.58
CA SER A 160 -3.71 4.87 32.99
C SER A 160 -2.28 4.35 33.23
N ASP A 161 -1.81 4.41 34.47
CA ASP A 161 -0.47 3.93 34.83
C ASP A 161 -0.27 2.43 34.50
N GLU A 162 -1.32 1.62 34.60
CA GLU A 162 -1.31 0.21 34.19
C GLU A 162 -1.13 0.06 32.68
N GLU A 163 -1.83 0.85 31.88
CA GLU A 163 -1.71 0.86 30.41
C GLU A 163 -0.33 1.34 29.96
N VAL A 164 0.26 2.33 30.64
CA VAL A 164 1.63 2.80 30.37
C VAL A 164 2.64 1.67 30.59
N ARG A 165 2.54 0.94 31.70
CA ARG A 165 3.43 -0.19 31.99
C ARG A 165 3.23 -1.32 31.00
N LYS A 166 1.97 -1.65 30.68
CA LYS A 166 1.65 -2.66 29.68
C LYS A 166 2.25 -2.28 28.32
N PHE A 167 2.11 -1.03 27.89
CA PHE A 167 2.66 -0.58 26.61
C PHE A 167 4.18 -0.72 26.56
N ALA A 168 4.89 -0.27 27.60
CA ALA A 168 6.33 -0.43 27.69
C ALA A 168 6.75 -1.91 27.71
N GLN A 169 5.96 -2.79 28.34
CA GLN A 169 6.23 -4.22 28.34
C GLN A 169 6.05 -4.86 26.95
N GLU A 170 4.97 -4.52 26.24
CA GLU A 170 4.75 -5.01 24.86
C GLU A 170 5.88 -4.56 23.93
N LEU A 171 6.28 -3.28 23.98
CA LEU A 171 7.42 -2.78 23.19
C LEU A 171 8.72 -3.52 23.54
N LYS A 172 9.00 -3.71 24.84
CA LYS A 172 10.19 -4.46 25.27
C LYS A 172 10.19 -5.89 24.72
N ASN A 173 9.04 -6.55 24.66
CA ASN A 173 8.91 -7.90 24.10
C ASN A 173 9.15 -7.93 22.58
N GLU A 174 8.67 -6.92 21.84
CA GLU A 174 8.77 -6.89 20.38
C GLU A 174 10.17 -6.52 19.87
N ASN A 175 10.85 -5.57 20.52
CA ASN A 175 12.07 -4.98 19.97
C ASN A 175 13.18 -4.72 21.01
N GLY A 176 12.97 -5.06 22.28
CA GLY A 176 13.99 -4.91 23.32
C GLY A 176 14.37 -3.46 23.65
N SER A 177 13.55 -2.47 23.29
CA SER A 177 13.91 -1.04 23.36
C SER A 177 14.07 -0.46 24.78
N PHE A 178 13.71 -1.20 25.84
CA PHE A 178 13.62 -0.65 27.20
C PHE A 178 14.73 -1.14 28.12
N VAL A 179 15.41 -0.19 28.77
CA VAL A 179 16.48 -0.44 29.76
C VAL A 179 15.91 -0.51 31.18
N VAL A 180 14.83 0.21 31.47
CA VAL A 180 14.11 0.10 32.74
C VAL A 180 13.12 -1.05 32.64
N ASP A 181 13.02 -1.86 33.70
CA ASP A 181 11.98 -2.89 33.79
C ASP A 181 10.59 -2.22 33.88
N PRO A 182 9.70 -2.42 32.89
CA PRO A 182 8.38 -1.80 32.90
C PRO A 182 7.50 -2.23 34.08
N GLU A 183 7.70 -3.44 34.62
CA GLU A 183 6.89 -3.98 35.71
C GLU A 183 7.38 -3.49 37.08
N LEU A 184 8.69 -3.44 37.28
CA LEU A 184 9.31 -3.16 38.58
C LEU A 184 9.89 -1.73 38.68
N GLY A 185 9.95 -0.99 37.57
CA GLY A 185 10.56 0.33 37.48
C GLY A 185 9.69 1.46 38.01
N ASP A 186 10.34 2.57 38.37
CA ASP A 186 9.70 3.85 38.65
C ASP A 186 8.92 4.34 37.43
N LEU A 187 7.62 4.63 37.61
CA LEU A 187 6.70 4.95 36.53
C LEU A 187 7.15 6.17 35.73
N GLU A 188 7.67 7.21 36.40
CA GLU A 188 8.12 8.43 35.73
C GLU A 188 9.32 8.15 34.81
N LYS A 189 10.17 7.19 35.18
CA LYS A 189 11.27 6.74 34.31
C LYS A 189 10.76 5.93 33.12
N VAL A 190 9.73 5.10 33.31
CA VAL A 190 9.08 4.35 32.22
C VAL A 190 8.44 5.33 31.22
N LYS A 191 7.69 6.33 31.71
CA LYS A 191 7.11 7.41 30.89
C LYS A 191 8.18 8.19 30.12
N ALA A 192 9.25 8.62 30.78
CA ALA A 192 10.34 9.32 30.12
C ALA A 192 11.02 8.50 29.00
N GLN A 193 11.15 7.17 29.18
CA GLN A 193 11.65 6.29 28.12
C GLN A 193 10.65 6.13 26.97
N LEU A 194 9.35 5.98 27.28
CA LEU A 194 8.29 5.93 26.26
C LEU A 194 8.22 7.23 25.46
N ASP A 195 8.31 8.39 26.10
CA ASP A 195 8.30 9.70 25.43
C ASP A 195 9.51 9.86 24.52
N SER A 196 10.69 9.43 24.99
CA SER A 196 11.91 9.44 24.18
C SER A 196 11.81 8.50 22.98
N TRP A 197 11.24 7.31 23.18
CA TRP A 197 10.99 6.35 22.10
C TRP A 197 9.97 6.92 21.09
N LEU A 198 8.83 7.41 21.55
CA LEU A 198 7.77 7.96 20.71
C LEU A 198 8.26 9.17 19.91
N SER A 199 9.06 10.05 20.53
CA SER A 199 9.65 11.20 19.83
C SER A 199 10.59 10.78 18.70
N LYS A 200 11.29 9.64 18.83
CA LYS A 200 12.12 9.10 17.75
C LYS A 200 11.26 8.51 16.65
N GLU A 201 10.26 7.70 17.02
CA GLU A 201 9.40 7.04 16.04
C GLU A 201 8.52 8.03 15.25
N LYS A 202 8.05 9.12 15.87
CA LYS A 202 7.33 10.21 15.17
C LYS A 202 8.19 10.91 14.10
N GLY A 203 9.51 10.92 14.29
CA GLY A 203 10.44 11.50 13.33
C GLY A 203 10.97 10.52 12.29
N ASP A 204 10.71 9.22 12.47
CA ASP A 204 11.29 8.14 11.68
C ASP A 204 10.26 7.55 10.73
N VAL A 205 9.97 8.29 9.65
CA VAL A 205 9.13 7.79 8.56
C VAL A 205 9.90 6.73 7.77
N ARG A 206 9.31 5.54 7.64
CA ARG A 206 9.93 4.39 6.97
C ARG A 206 9.09 3.96 5.77
N PRO A 207 9.70 3.44 4.70
CA PRO A 207 8.96 2.93 3.56
C PRO A 207 8.21 1.65 3.94
N VAL A 208 6.89 1.67 3.80
CA VAL A 208 5.99 0.55 4.09
C VAL A 208 5.11 0.30 2.88
N TRP A 209 5.04 -0.96 2.47
CA TRP A 209 4.09 -1.39 1.46
C TRP A 209 2.70 -1.54 2.07
N MET A 210 1.76 -0.77 1.58
CA MET A 210 0.33 -0.88 1.89
C MET A 210 -0.40 -1.47 0.69
N GLU A 211 -1.56 -2.06 0.95
CA GLU A 211 -2.38 -2.69 -0.07
C GLU A 211 -3.84 -2.25 0.05
N VAL A 212 -4.52 -2.17 -1.09
CA VAL A 212 -5.93 -1.83 -1.18
C VAL A 212 -6.57 -2.52 -2.37
N ARG A 213 -7.83 -2.88 -2.25
CA ARG A 213 -8.58 -3.47 -3.37
C ARG A 213 -9.40 -2.41 -4.06
N LEU A 214 -9.27 -2.30 -5.37
CA LEU A 214 -9.88 -1.25 -6.18
C LEU A 214 -10.90 -1.87 -7.14
N ASP A 215 -12.09 -1.30 -7.24
CA ASP A 215 -13.00 -1.62 -8.35
C ASP A 215 -12.29 -1.35 -9.68
N ALA A 216 -12.23 -2.37 -10.55
CA ALA A 216 -11.42 -2.28 -11.76
C ALA A 216 -11.99 -1.28 -12.78
N VAL A 217 -13.30 -0.99 -12.72
CA VAL A 217 -13.93 -0.03 -13.63
C VAL A 217 -13.40 1.38 -13.38
N ASN A 218 -13.02 1.70 -12.14
CA ASN A 218 -12.57 3.02 -11.70
C ASN A 218 -11.12 3.03 -11.16
N ALA A 219 -10.36 1.95 -11.36
CA ALA A 219 -9.05 1.79 -10.74
C ALA A 219 -8.04 2.89 -11.10
N ILE A 220 -8.02 3.44 -12.32
CA ILE A 220 -7.12 4.54 -12.68
C ILE A 220 -7.43 5.79 -11.86
N LYS A 221 -8.70 6.17 -11.75
CA LYS A 221 -9.12 7.30 -10.90
C LYS A 221 -8.66 7.10 -9.45
N PHE A 222 -8.83 5.90 -8.91
CA PHE A 222 -8.43 5.59 -7.53
C PHE A 222 -6.92 5.60 -7.34
N THR A 223 -6.13 5.03 -8.25
CA THR A 223 -4.66 5.09 -8.13
C THR A 223 -4.16 6.53 -8.20
N VAL A 224 -4.73 7.37 -9.07
CA VAL A 224 -4.45 8.82 -9.12
C VAL A 224 -4.83 9.51 -7.82
N GLY A 225 -6.02 9.25 -7.28
CA GLY A 225 -6.44 9.79 -5.98
C GLY A 225 -5.46 9.40 -4.87
N ILE A 226 -5.14 8.11 -4.76
CA ILE A 226 -4.16 7.57 -3.81
C ILE A 226 -2.79 8.26 -3.97
N TRP A 227 -2.33 8.50 -5.18
CA TRP A 227 -1.08 9.23 -5.42
C TRP A 227 -1.09 10.68 -4.90
N HIS A 228 -2.26 11.32 -4.85
CA HIS A 228 -2.37 12.71 -4.42
C HIS A 228 -2.53 12.85 -2.91
N ILE A 229 -3.35 11.99 -2.29
CA ILE A 229 -3.70 12.10 -0.86
C ILE A 229 -2.93 11.13 0.02
N GLY A 230 -2.41 10.03 -0.54
CA GLY A 230 -1.81 8.92 0.17
C GLY A 230 -2.80 7.78 0.44
N LEU A 231 -2.34 6.53 0.36
CA LEU A 231 -3.20 5.37 0.65
C LEU A 231 -3.55 5.30 2.13
N ASP A 232 -2.61 5.60 3.02
CA ASP A 232 -2.87 5.73 4.45
C ASP A 232 -4.03 6.69 4.77
N GLU A 233 -4.09 7.85 4.09
CA GLU A 233 -5.19 8.81 4.22
C GLU A 233 -6.51 8.23 3.73
N ALA A 234 -6.53 7.62 2.56
CA ALA A 234 -7.73 6.96 2.04
C ALA A 234 -8.21 5.85 3.00
N LEU A 235 -7.30 5.05 3.55
CA LEU A 235 -7.63 3.94 4.44
C LEU A 235 -8.13 4.37 5.81
N ILE A 236 -7.81 5.58 6.27
CA ILE A 236 -8.18 6.09 7.61
C ILE A 236 -9.39 7.03 7.54
N ASN A 237 -9.46 7.90 6.54
CA ASN A 237 -10.42 9.01 6.51
C ASN A 237 -11.50 8.87 5.43
N HIS A 238 -11.37 7.91 4.49
CA HIS A 238 -12.30 7.73 3.38
C HIS A 238 -13.02 6.37 3.41
N HIS A 239 -13.38 5.90 4.60
CA HIS A 239 -14.04 4.59 4.77
C HIS A 239 -15.37 4.45 4.01
N ASP A 240 -16.06 5.54 3.75
CA ASP A 240 -17.32 5.58 3.00
C ASP A 240 -17.15 5.34 1.49
N GLU A 241 -15.91 5.39 0.99
CA GLU A 241 -15.55 5.04 -0.37
C GLU A 241 -15.40 3.51 -0.58
N PHE A 242 -15.41 2.74 0.50
CA PHE A 242 -15.27 1.28 0.49
C PHE A 242 -16.61 0.56 0.62
N ASP A 243 -16.74 -0.58 -0.06
CA ASP A 243 -17.86 -1.50 0.13
C ASP A 243 -17.66 -2.44 1.35
N GLU A 244 -18.65 -3.26 1.63
CA GLU A 244 -18.62 -4.25 2.73
C GLU A 244 -17.55 -5.35 2.56
N HIS A 245 -16.93 -5.45 1.38
CA HIS A 245 -15.87 -6.39 1.06
C HIS A 245 -14.48 -5.74 1.01
N GLY A 246 -14.39 -4.47 1.42
CA GLY A 246 -13.15 -3.70 1.46
C GLY A 246 -12.64 -3.27 0.09
N VAL A 247 -13.53 -3.15 -0.91
CA VAL A 247 -13.20 -2.66 -2.24
C VAL A 247 -13.53 -1.17 -2.34
N MET A 248 -12.54 -0.37 -2.70
CA MET A 248 -12.72 1.05 -3.00
C MET A 248 -13.53 1.19 -4.30
N CYS A 249 -14.70 1.83 -4.22
CA CYS A 249 -15.68 1.82 -5.30
C CYS A 249 -16.40 3.16 -5.55
N ARG A 250 -16.06 4.25 -4.82
CA ARG A 250 -16.68 5.56 -4.98
C ARG A 250 -15.63 6.67 -5.09
#